data_AF-A0AA38P3P8-F1
#
_entry.id   AF-A0AA38P3P8-F1
#
_cell.length_a   1.000
_cell.length_b   1.000
_cell.length_c   1.000
_cell.angle_alpha   90.00
_cell.angle_beta   90.00
_cell.angle_gamma   90.00
#
_symmetry.space_group_name_H-M   'P 1'
#
loop_
_entity.id
_entity.type
_entity.pdbx_description
1 polymer ?
#
loop_
_entity_poly.entity_id
_entity_poly.type
_entity_poly.pdbx_seq_one_letter_code
_entity_poly.pdbx_strand_id
1 'polypeptide(L)' 'MFRGNIMQLIINESHSASEWGENFRPDYAELGKLLARLRNFPVDFRSFSPLPQEIQDFFRIWVLLNL' A
#
# COMPACT_ATOMS: atom_id res chain seq x y z
N MET A 1 -21.23 1.83 -9.95
CA MET A 1 -20.90 0.42 -10.29
C MET A 1 -19.40 0.07 -10.20
N PHE A 2 -18.53 0.91 -9.61
CA PHE A 2 -17.08 0.68 -9.65
C PHE A 2 -16.61 -0.51 -8.79
N ARG A 3 -17.22 -0.75 -7.62
CA ARG A 3 -16.82 -1.82 -6.70
C ARG A 3 -17.15 -3.26 -7.14
N GLY A 4 -18.15 -3.45 -8.01
CA GLY A 4 -18.62 -4.77 -8.42
C GLY A 4 -17.82 -5.43 -9.54
N ASN A 5 -16.93 -4.68 -10.20
CA ASN A 5 -16.21 -5.11 -11.41
C ASN A 5 -14.68 -5.16 -11.23
N ILE A 6 -14.17 -4.90 -10.03
CA ILE A 6 -12.73 -4.92 -9.75
C ILE A 6 -12.47 -6.13 -8.86
N MET A 7 -11.48 -6.94 -9.23
CA MET A 7 -11.14 -8.15 -8.49
C MET A 7 -10.05 -7.93 -7.42
N GLN A 8 -9.11 -7.03 -7.69
CA GLN A 8 -7.94 -6.80 -6.83
C GLN A 8 -7.32 -5.44 -7.15
N LEU A 9 -6.68 -4.83 -6.14
CA LEU A 9 -5.83 -3.66 -6.29
C LEU A 9 -4.38 -4.09 -6.05
N ILE A 10 -3.49 -3.74 -6.97
CA ILE A 10 -2.06 -4.00 -6.83
C ILE A 10 -1.36 -2.64 -6.70
N ILE A 11 -0.65 -2.43 -5.60
CA ILE A 11 0.19 -1.24 -5.37
C ILE A 11 1.62 -1.64 -5.67
N ASN A 12 2.15 -1.13 -6.79
CA ASN A 12 3.53 -1.35 -7.19
C ASN A 12 4.47 -0.30 -6.56
N GLU A 13 5.75 -0.66 -6.44
CA GLU A 13 6.76 0.11 -5.71
C GLU A 13 6.29 0.54 -4.32
N SER A 14 5.67 -0.40 -3.60
CA SER A 14 5.06 -0.14 -2.30
C SER A 14 6.08 0.33 -1.26
N HIS A 15 7.37 0.11 -1.49
CA HIS A 15 8.44 0.65 -0.66
C HIS A 15 8.48 2.19 -0.65
N SER A 16 8.01 2.85 -1.71
CA SER A 16 8.05 4.32 -1.82
C SER A 16 7.10 5.01 -0.84
N ALA A 17 6.22 4.29 -0.17
CA ALA A 17 5.29 4.85 0.80
C ALA A 17 5.84 4.99 2.23
N SER A 18 7.03 4.43 2.50
CA SER A 18 7.70 4.54 3.79
C SER A 18 8.92 5.45 3.68
N GLU A 19 9.10 6.34 4.66
CA GLU A 19 10.31 7.18 4.78
C GLU A 19 11.58 6.35 5.07
N TRP A 20 11.41 5.11 5.55
CA TRP A 20 12.52 4.17 5.77
C TRP A 20 12.81 3.29 4.55
N GLY A 21 11.98 3.37 3.52
CA GLY A 21 12.23 2.73 2.23
C GLY A 21 13.16 3.57 1.36
N GLU A 22 13.79 2.92 0.38
CA GLU A 22 14.48 3.65 -0.69
C GLU A 22 13.44 4.46 -1.50
N ASN A 23 13.80 5.62 -2.05
CA ASN A 23 12.93 6.37 -2.98
C ASN A 23 11.53 6.72 -2.42
N PHE A 24 11.47 7.28 -1.20
CA PHE A 24 10.23 7.76 -0.59
C PHE A 24 9.48 8.78 -1.46
N ARG A 25 8.16 8.62 -1.56
CA ARG A 25 7.23 9.46 -2.31
C ARG A 25 6.06 9.86 -1.40
N PRO A 26 5.97 11.11 -0.96
CA PRO A 26 4.92 11.55 -0.03
C PRO A 26 3.51 11.36 -0.60
N ASP A 27 3.34 11.42 -1.92
CA ASP A 27 2.06 11.20 -2.59
C ASP A 27 1.47 9.79 -2.34
N TYR A 28 2.29 8.79 -2.00
CA TYR A 28 1.77 7.46 -1.65
C TYR A 28 0.93 7.48 -0.37
N ALA A 29 1.05 8.49 0.49
CA ALA A 29 0.16 8.67 1.64
C ALA A 29 -1.31 8.86 1.22
N GLU A 30 -1.54 9.41 0.02
CA GLU A 30 -2.89 9.61 -0.53
C GLU A 30 -3.59 8.28 -0.87
N LEU A 31 -2.83 7.19 -1.08
CA LEU A 31 -3.39 5.85 -1.27
C LEU A 31 -4.20 5.39 -0.06
N GLY A 32 -3.88 5.90 1.14
CA GLY A 32 -4.68 5.65 2.34
C GLY A 32 -6.16 6.05 2.17
N LYS A 33 -6.41 7.19 1.53
CA LYS A 33 -7.78 7.66 1.26
C LYS A 33 -8.54 6.75 0.30
N LEU A 34 -7.85 6.16 -0.68
CA LEU A 34 -8.44 5.19 -1.61
C LEU A 34 -8.74 3.87 -0.89
N LEU A 35 -7.77 3.35 -0.14
CA LEU A 35 -7.86 2.07 0.54
C LEU A 35 -8.93 2.09 1.66
N ALA A 36 -9.13 3.21 2.36
CA ALA A 36 -10.20 3.41 3.33
C ALA A 36 -11.60 3.26 2.70
N ARG A 37 -11.77 3.78 1.48
CA ARG A 37 -13.01 3.64 0.68
C ARG A 37 -13.20 2.22 0.15
N LEU A 38 -12.12 1.46 0.04
CA LEU A 38 -12.09 0.08 -0.45
C LEU A 38 -12.02 -0.94 0.70
N ARG A 39 -12.50 -0.63 1.91
CA ARG A 39 -12.56 -1.59 3.03
C ARG A 39 -13.03 -3.00 2.61
N ASN A 40 -12.30 -4.03 3.03
CA ASN A 40 -12.48 -5.46 2.67
C ASN A 40 -12.24 -5.81 1.19
N PHE A 41 -11.58 -4.94 0.44
CA PHE A 41 -11.17 -5.24 -0.94
C PHE A 41 -9.79 -5.94 -0.95
N PRO A 42 -9.54 -6.93 -1.82
CA PRO A 42 -8.23 -7.55 -1.93
C PRO A 42 -7.17 -6.55 -2.43
N VAL A 43 -6.10 -6.36 -1.64
CA VAL A 43 -4.98 -5.47 -1.97
C VAL A 43 -3.67 -6.24 -1.87
N ASP A 44 -2.83 -6.14 -2.90
CA ASP A 44 -1.49 -6.72 -2.95
C ASP A 44 -0.45 -5.61 -3.08
N PHE A 45 0.62 -5.69 -2.29
CA PHE A 45 1.69 -4.71 -2.22
C PHE A 45 2.97 -5.34 -2.77
N ARG A 46 3.51 -4.74 -3.84
CA ARG A 46 4.70 -5.25 -4.54
C ARG A 46 5.81 -4.23 -4.54
N SER A 47 7.03 -4.71 -4.35
CA SER A 47 8.26 -3.94 -4.42
C SER A 47 9.30 -4.74 -5.19
N PHE A 48 10.07 -4.08 -6.06
CA PHE A 48 11.25 -4.69 -6.68
C PHE A 48 12.48 -4.62 -5.77
N SER A 49 12.60 -3.57 -4.96
CA SER A 49 13.69 -3.45 -3.98
C SER A 49 13.41 -4.35 -2.76
N PRO A 50 14.39 -5.15 -2.30
CA PRO A 50 14.26 -5.96 -1.10
C PRO A 50 14.26 -5.05 0.12
N LEU A 51 13.06 -4.76 0.62
CA LEU A 51 12.91 -4.17 1.95
C LEU A 51 13.23 -5.24 3.01
N PRO A 52 13.92 -4.89 4.11
CA PRO A 52 13.94 -5.71 5.31
C PRO A 52 12.51 -6.15 5.68
N GLN A 53 12.33 -7.41 6.06
CA GLN A 53 11.01 -8.00 6.34
C GLN A 53 10.23 -7.18 7.37
N GLU A 54 10.92 -6.69 8.40
CA GLU A 54 10.36 -5.81 9.44
C GLU A 54 9.76 -4.52 8.87
N ILE A 55 10.41 -3.92 7.87
CA ILE A 55 9.92 -2.71 7.19
C ILE A 55 8.71 -3.06 6.31
N GLN A 56 8.71 -4.22 5.64
CA GLN A 56 7.55 -4.68 4.86
C GLN A 56 6.32 -4.92 5.74
N ASP A 57 6.52 -5.55 6.89
CA ASP A 57 5.43 -5.88 7.82
C ASP A 57 4.91 -4.63 8.52
N PHE A 58 5.80 -3.75 9.00
CA PHE A 58 5.41 -2.44 9.51
C PHE A 58 4.64 -1.66 8.44
N PHE A 59 5.12 -1.64 7.20
CA PHE A 59 4.49 -0.93 6.11
C PHE A 59 3.08 -1.47 5.82
N ARG A 60 2.91 -2.79 5.73
CA ARG A 60 1.59 -3.42 5.56
C ARG A 60 0.66 -3.06 6.70
N ILE A 61 1.14 -3.12 7.95
CA ILE A 61 0.34 -2.77 9.13
C ILE A 61 -0.01 -1.28 9.13
N TRP A 62 0.95 -0.40 8.89
CA TRP A 62 0.73 1.06 8.85
C TRP A 62 -0.28 1.43 7.77
N VAL A 63 -0.11 0.88 6.56
CA VAL A 63 -1.07 1.09 5.48
C VAL A 63 -2.43 0.50 5.82
N LEU A 64 -2.54 -0.57 6.61
CA LEU A 64 -3.83 -1.13 7.02
C LEU A 64 -4.47 -0.37 8.20
N LEU A 65 -3.68 0.19 9.11
CA LEU A 65 -4.13 0.91 10.31
C LEU A 65 -4.49 2.37 10.06
N ASN A 66 -3.94 2.99 9.02
CA ASN A 66 -4.25 4.37 8.63
C ASN A 66 -5.43 4.45 7.61
N LEU A 67 -6.31 3.44 7.59
CA LEU A 67 -7.53 3.31 6.76
C LEU A 67 -8.79 3.15 7.59
#